data_AF-A0A2I0T9P4-F1
#
_entry.id   AF-A0A2I0T9P4-F1
#
_cell.length_a   1.000
_cell.length_b   1.000
_cell.length_c   1.000
_cell.angle_alpha   90.00
_cell.angle_beta   90.00
_cell.angle_gamma   90.00
#
_symmetry.space_group_name_H-M   'P 1'
#
loop_
_entity.id
_entity.type
_entity.pdbx_description
1 polymer ?
#
loop_
_entity_poly.entity_id
_entity_poly.type
_entity_poly.pdbx_seq_one_letter_code
_entity_poly.pdbx_strand_id
1 'polypeptide(L)'
;MEFLVPKQNRVMDIDFAGEVAVQTGDLLPCKICGRTFFPAALKKHGPICQKTSAKKRKTFDSSRQRAEGTDIPTVKPLKPRPEPPKKPSNWRRKHEEFIATIRAAKGLNLKDGGKLPPPPPPSYDPDYIQCPYCQRRFNENAADRHINFCKEQAARITNKGKLAADTKGKLPTRTQVNY
;
A
#
# COMPACT_ATOMS: atom_id res chain seq x y z
N MET A 1 39.14 13.31 -45.51
CA MET A 1 38.74 13.75 -44.16
C MET A 1 37.81 14.94 -44.38
N GLU A 2 36.53 14.97 -44.07
CA GLU A 2 35.67 14.17 -43.20
C GLU A 2 34.32 13.92 -43.89
N PHE A 3 33.75 12.73 -43.72
CA PHE A 3 32.39 12.43 -44.18
C PHE A 3 31.40 12.83 -43.09
N LEU A 4 30.61 13.89 -43.36
CA LEU A 4 29.42 14.21 -42.59
C LEU A 4 28.38 13.10 -42.86
N VAL A 5 28.13 12.23 -41.88
CA VAL A 5 27.04 11.24 -41.96
C VAL A 5 25.79 11.85 -41.33
N PRO A 6 24.70 12.09 -42.07
CA PRO A 6 23.41 12.45 -41.49
C PRO A 6 22.87 11.26 -40.71
N LYS A 7 22.60 11.43 -39.41
CA LYS A 7 21.90 10.43 -38.60
C LYS A 7 20.48 10.28 -39.14
N GLN A 8 20.25 9.19 -39.85
CA GLN A 8 18.94 8.75 -40.30
C GLN A 8 18.12 8.35 -39.08
N ASN A 9 17.29 9.26 -38.59
CA ASN A 9 16.24 8.94 -37.63
C ASN A 9 15.12 8.21 -38.39
N ARG A 10 15.31 6.90 -38.64
CA ARG A 10 14.24 6.07 -39.18
C ARG A 10 13.27 5.78 -38.05
N VAL A 11 12.24 6.61 -37.97
CA VAL A 11 11.00 6.29 -37.28
C VAL A 11 10.54 4.96 -37.87
N MET A 12 10.55 3.90 -37.07
CA MET A 12 9.79 2.71 -37.41
C MET A 12 8.37 3.06 -37.04
N ASP A 13 7.62 3.55 -38.03
CA ASP A 13 6.17 3.71 -37.93
C ASP A 13 5.60 2.34 -37.55
N ILE A 14 5.15 2.21 -36.30
CA ILE A 14 4.39 1.04 -35.87
C ILE A 14 2.98 1.29 -36.37
N ASP A 15 2.73 0.86 -37.60
CA ASP A 15 1.39 0.72 -38.14
C ASP A 15 0.62 -0.29 -37.27
N PHE A 16 -0.07 0.23 -36.26
CA PHE A 16 -1.03 -0.52 -35.44
C PHE A 16 -2.34 -0.69 -36.24
N ALA A 17 -2.24 -1.27 -37.43
CA ALA A 17 -3.36 -1.80 -38.20
C ALA A 17 -3.47 -3.29 -37.88
N GLY A 18 -3.88 -3.59 -36.65
CA GLY A 18 -4.16 -4.93 -36.16
C GLY A 18 -5.49 -4.92 -35.45
N GLU A 19 -6.55 -5.11 -36.22
CA GLU A 19 -7.88 -5.42 -35.71
C GLU A 19 -7.78 -6.69 -34.85
N VAL A 20 -7.67 -6.52 -33.54
CA VAL A 20 -7.69 -7.63 -32.59
C VAL A 20 -9.14 -8.09 -32.52
N ALA A 21 -9.51 -8.95 -33.46
CA ALA A 21 -10.70 -9.77 -33.34
C ALA A 21 -10.63 -10.48 -31.99
N VAL A 22 -11.45 -10.04 -31.04
CA VAL A 22 -11.73 -10.76 -29.81
C VAL A 22 -12.41 -12.05 -30.27
N GLN A 23 -11.60 -13.07 -30.52
CA GLN A 23 -12.08 -14.42 -30.76
C GLN A 23 -12.79 -14.83 -29.47
N THR A 24 -14.11 -14.69 -29.43
CA THR A 24 -15.00 -15.37 -28.48
C THR A 24 -15.02 -16.85 -28.81
N GLY A 25 -13.84 -17.46 -28.94
CA GLY A 25 -13.67 -18.89 -29.16
C GLY A 25 -14.02 -19.63 -27.89
N ASP A 26 -14.64 -20.79 -28.05
CA ASP A 26 -15.13 -21.63 -26.95
C ASP A 26 -14.08 -21.83 -25.86
N LEU A 27 -14.33 -21.22 -24.69
CA LEU A 27 -13.51 -21.41 -23.50
C LEU A 27 -13.85 -22.77 -22.89
N LEU A 28 -12.86 -23.66 -22.84
CA LEU A 28 -13.02 -25.00 -22.28
C LEU A 28 -12.47 -25.06 -20.85
N PRO A 29 -13.20 -25.63 -19.89
CA PRO A 29 -12.72 -25.78 -18.51
C PRO A 29 -11.66 -26.88 -18.40
N CYS A 30 -10.65 -26.63 -17.56
CA CYS A 30 -9.69 -27.64 -17.17
C CYS A 30 -10.34 -28.68 -16.25
N LYS A 31 -10.19 -29.97 -16.58
CA LYS A 31 -10.71 -31.11 -15.79
C LYS A 31 -10.14 -31.23 -14.37
N ILE A 32 -9.04 -30.52 -14.06
CA ILE A 32 -8.30 -30.64 -12.79
C ILE A 32 -8.56 -29.45 -11.87
N CYS A 33 -8.51 -28.21 -12.39
CA CYS A 33 -8.67 -26.99 -11.59
C CYS A 33 -9.93 -26.18 -11.90
N GLY A 34 -10.74 -26.60 -12.88
CA GLY A 34 -12.01 -25.94 -13.25
C GLY A 34 -11.86 -24.58 -13.94
N ARG A 35 -10.65 -24.05 -14.10
CA ARG A 35 -10.41 -22.78 -14.79
C ARG A 35 -10.65 -22.93 -16.29
N THR A 36 -11.25 -21.92 -16.91
CA THR A 36 -11.59 -21.88 -18.33
C THR A 36 -10.45 -21.29 -19.16
N PHE A 37 -10.10 -21.96 -20.26
CA PHE A 37 -9.00 -21.56 -21.15
C PHE A 37 -9.41 -21.72 -22.61
N PHE A 38 -8.78 -20.93 -23.49
CA PHE A 38 -8.82 -21.22 -24.93
C PHE A 38 -8.16 -22.57 -25.23
N PRO A 39 -8.56 -23.31 -26.28
CA PRO A 39 -8.02 -24.63 -26.60
C PRO A 39 -6.48 -24.67 -26.71
N ALA A 40 -5.88 -23.62 -27.29
CA ALA A 40 -4.42 -23.50 -27.39
C ALA A 40 -3.73 -23.34 -26.02
N ALA A 41 -4.33 -22.58 -25.11
CA ALA A 41 -3.84 -22.40 -23.74
C ALA A 41 -4.12 -23.64 -22.87
N LEU A 42 -5.26 -24.31 -23.07
CA LEU A 42 -5.65 -25.52 -22.34
C LEU A 42 -4.67 -26.67 -22.59
N LYS A 43 -4.19 -26.83 -23.84
CA LYS A 43 -3.15 -27.82 -24.19
C LYS A 43 -1.87 -27.65 -23.37
N LYS A 44 -1.43 -26.41 -23.14
CA LYS A 44 -0.25 -26.10 -22.31
C LYS A 44 -0.55 -26.18 -20.81
N HIS A 45 -1.76 -25.77 -20.42
CA HIS A 45 -2.20 -25.77 -19.04
C HIS A 45 -2.38 -27.18 -18.46
N GLY A 46 -2.93 -28.13 -19.22
CA GLY A 46 -3.21 -29.51 -18.78
C GLY A 46 -2.05 -30.20 -18.04
N PRO A 47 -0.86 -30.36 -18.66
CA PRO A 47 0.26 -31.05 -18.02
C PRO A 47 0.83 -30.28 -16.82
N ILE A 48 0.77 -28.94 -16.83
CA ILE A 48 1.23 -28.10 -15.71
C ILE A 48 0.27 -28.26 -14.53
N CYS A 49 -1.03 -28.14 -14.79
CA CYS A 49 -2.09 -28.28 -13.79
C CYS A 49 -2.10 -29.65 -13.14
N GLN A 50 -1.81 -30.71 -13.91
CA GLN A 50 -1.67 -32.06 -13.37
C GLN A 50 -0.47 -32.16 -12.42
N LYS A 51 0.70 -31.63 -12.81
CA LYS A 51 1.90 -31.64 -11.96
C LYS A 51 1.73 -30.81 -10.70
N THR A 52 1.05 -29.66 -10.78
CA THR A 52 0.82 -28.78 -9.63
C THR A 52 -0.26 -29.31 -8.68
N SER A 53 -1.29 -29.98 -9.19
CA SER A 53 -2.34 -30.60 -8.36
C SER A 53 -1.87 -31.87 -7.68
N ALA A 54 -1.09 -32.72 -8.37
CA ALA A 54 -0.54 -33.94 -7.79
C ALA A 54 0.49 -33.66 -6.68
N LYS A 55 1.30 -32.60 -6.83
CA LYS A 55 2.32 -32.22 -5.84
C LYS A 55 1.80 -31.09 -4.96
N LYS A 56 1.28 -31.42 -3.77
CA LYS A 56 1.06 -30.43 -2.70
C LYS A 56 2.42 -29.83 -2.31
N ARG A 57 2.67 -28.59 -2.73
CA ARG A 57 3.87 -27.85 -2.32
C ARG A 57 3.79 -27.62 -0.80
N LYS A 58 4.89 -27.88 -0.09
CA LYS A 58 5.00 -27.51 1.32
C LYS A 58 4.85 -26.00 1.41
N THR A 59 4.11 -25.54 2.42
CA THR A 59 4.05 -24.12 2.75
C THR A 59 5.47 -23.60 2.96
N PHE A 60 5.80 -22.55 2.22
CA PHE A 60 7.08 -21.89 2.37
C PHE A 60 7.11 -21.22 3.75
N ASP A 61 8.00 -21.70 4.61
CA ASP A 61 8.19 -21.15 5.94
C ASP A 61 9.34 -20.14 5.89
N SER A 62 8.98 -18.86 5.81
CA SER A 62 9.92 -17.74 5.79
C SER A 62 10.77 -17.66 7.06
N SER A 63 10.34 -18.24 8.17
CA SER A 63 11.12 -18.31 9.41
C SER A 63 12.23 -19.34 9.26
N ARG A 64 11.90 -20.51 8.73
CA ARG A 64 12.86 -21.59 8.48
C ARG A 64 13.90 -21.20 7.43
N GLN A 65 13.50 -20.56 6.34
CA GLN A 65 14.44 -20.10 5.33
C GLN A 65 15.39 -18.99 5.81
N ARG A 66 14.99 -18.19 6.80
CA ARG A 66 15.88 -17.21 7.44
C ARG A 66 16.84 -17.86 8.44
N ALA A 67 16.41 -18.92 9.11
CA ALA A 67 17.25 -19.68 10.04
C ALA A 67 18.28 -20.55 9.30
N GLU A 68 17.92 -21.11 8.13
CA GLU A 68 18.81 -21.89 7.29
C GLU A 68 19.96 -21.01 6.75
N GLY A 69 21.15 -21.13 7.38
CA GLY A 69 22.34 -20.33 7.06
C GLY A 69 22.76 -19.30 8.13
N THR A 70 22.03 -19.21 9.25
CA THR A 70 22.46 -18.44 10.43
C THR A 70 22.61 -19.39 11.63
N ASP A 71 23.70 -19.27 12.40
CA ASP A 71 23.89 -20.02 13.66
C ASP A 71 23.03 -19.46 14.81
N ILE A 72 21.79 -19.08 14.48
CA ILE A 72 20.82 -18.58 15.45
C ILE A 72 20.00 -19.80 15.87
N PRO A 73 20.14 -20.30 17.12
CA PRO A 73 19.31 -21.39 17.60
C PRO A 73 17.85 -21.00 17.39
N THR A 74 17.10 -21.86 16.69
CA THR A 74 15.66 -21.69 16.44
C THR A 74 14.99 -21.34 17.75
N VAL A 75 14.65 -20.07 17.91
CA VAL A 75 14.03 -19.58 19.14
C VAL A 75 12.70 -20.31 19.23
N LYS A 76 12.56 -21.11 20.30
CA LYS A 76 11.33 -21.82 20.68
C LYS A 76 10.14 -20.91 20.38
N PRO A 77 9.07 -21.40 19.72
CA PRO A 77 7.85 -20.62 19.55
C PRO A 77 7.45 -20.06 20.92
N LEU A 78 7.59 -18.74 21.08
CA LEU A 78 7.10 -18.06 22.25
C LEU A 78 5.61 -18.40 22.33
N LYS A 79 5.18 -18.82 23.53
CA LYS A 79 3.78 -19.13 23.84
C LYS A 79 2.87 -18.11 23.15
N PRO A 80 1.75 -18.52 22.55
CA PRO A 80 0.76 -17.56 22.04
C PRO A 80 0.45 -16.59 23.17
N ARG A 81 0.87 -15.33 23.01
CA ARG A 81 0.41 -14.25 23.88
C ARG A 81 -1.12 -14.30 23.79
N PRO A 82 -1.85 -14.31 24.92
CA PRO A 82 -3.31 -14.22 24.86
C PRO A 82 -3.65 -13.03 23.98
N GLU A 83 -4.23 -13.30 22.81
CA GLU A 83 -4.61 -12.24 21.90
C GLU A 83 -5.62 -11.38 22.66
N PRO A 84 -5.39 -10.07 22.82
CA PRO A 84 -6.46 -9.19 23.29
C PRO A 84 -7.65 -9.41 22.35
N PRO A 85 -8.88 -9.50 22.88
CA PRO A 85 -10.07 -9.83 22.10
C PRO A 85 -10.07 -8.95 20.85
N LYS A 86 -10.04 -9.59 19.67
CA LYS A 86 -10.08 -8.90 18.38
C LYS A 86 -11.31 -8.02 18.38
N LYS A 87 -11.12 -6.71 18.60
CA LYS A 87 -12.20 -5.73 18.50
C LYS A 87 -12.82 -5.94 17.12
N PRO A 88 -14.14 -6.18 17.02
CA PRO A 88 -14.76 -6.52 15.74
C PRO A 88 -14.45 -5.41 14.74
N SER A 89 -14.09 -5.83 13.53
CA SER A 89 -13.70 -4.91 12.47
C SER A 89 -14.82 -3.93 12.20
N ASN A 90 -14.52 -2.65 12.40
CA ASN A 90 -15.44 -1.55 12.20
C ASN A 90 -15.71 -1.25 10.70
N TRP A 91 -15.46 -2.20 9.80
CA TRP A 91 -15.50 -1.99 8.35
C TRP A 91 -16.89 -1.62 7.85
N ARG A 92 -17.94 -2.24 8.40
CA ARG A 92 -19.33 -2.01 7.96
C ARG A 92 -19.73 -0.55 8.22
N ARG A 93 -19.42 -0.03 9.42
CA ARG A 93 -19.66 1.37 9.78
C ARG A 93 -18.84 2.32 8.91
N LYS A 94 -17.54 2.04 8.70
CA LYS A 94 -16.68 2.86 7.82
C LYS A 94 -17.18 2.87 6.36
N HIS A 95 -17.67 1.74 5.88
CA HIS A 95 -18.25 1.63 4.55
C HIS A 95 -19.57 2.39 4.43
N GLU A 96 -20.46 2.26 5.40
CA GLU A 96 -21.74 2.98 5.44
C GLU A 96 -21.54 4.50 5.48
N GLU A 97 -20.59 4.97 6.29
CA GLU A 97 -20.24 6.39 6.37
C GLU A 97 -19.64 6.94 5.07
N PHE A 98 -18.79 6.15 4.41
CA PHE A 98 -18.26 6.50 3.09
C PHE A 98 -19.39 6.57 2.04
N ILE A 99 -20.26 5.57 1.99
CA ILE A 99 -21.41 5.54 1.07
C ILE A 99 -22.38 6.70 1.36
N ALA A 100 -22.63 7.01 2.63
CA ALA A 100 -23.44 8.16 3.04
C ALA A 100 -22.83 9.48 2.56
N THR A 101 -21.51 9.64 2.69
CA THR A 101 -20.77 10.82 2.19
C THR A 101 -20.88 10.96 0.67
N ILE A 102 -20.67 9.86 -0.07
CA ILE A 102 -20.82 9.86 -1.54
C ILE A 102 -22.27 10.16 -1.96
N ARG A 103 -23.26 9.61 -1.25
CA ARG A 103 -24.67 9.88 -1.52
C ARG A 103 -25.05 11.34 -1.21
N ALA A 104 -24.54 11.91 -0.13
CA ALA A 104 -24.71 13.33 0.20
C ALA A 104 -24.07 14.24 -0.85
N ALA A 105 -22.86 13.91 -1.32
CA ALA A 105 -22.19 14.65 -2.39
C ALA A 105 -22.94 14.55 -3.73
N LYS A 106 -23.51 13.38 -4.06
CA LYS A 106 -24.30 13.18 -5.29
C LYS A 106 -25.72 13.75 -5.20
N GLY A 107 -26.27 13.90 -4.00
CA GLY A 107 -27.59 14.49 -3.75
C GLY A 107 -27.62 16.02 -3.88
N LEU A 108 -26.47 16.67 -4.03
CA LEU A 108 -26.38 18.09 -4.32
C LEU A 108 -26.70 18.32 -5.80
N ASN A 109 -27.97 18.66 -6.05
CA ASN A 109 -28.46 19.08 -7.34
C ASN A 109 -27.87 20.47 -7.69
N LEU A 110 -26.77 20.48 -8.44
CA LEU A 110 -26.08 21.68 -8.96
C LEU A 110 -26.89 22.39 -10.08
N LYS A 111 -28.23 22.42 -10.00
CA LYS A 111 -29.08 23.13 -10.98
C LYS A 111 -29.66 24.41 -10.43
N ASP A 112 -29.81 24.52 -9.13
CA ASP A 112 -30.20 25.77 -8.46
C ASP A 112 -28.93 26.34 -7.82
N GLY A 113 -28.52 27.56 -8.19
CA GLY A 113 -27.29 28.23 -7.74
C GLY A 113 -27.23 28.58 -6.24
N GLY A 114 -27.54 27.62 -5.37
CA GLY A 114 -27.44 27.71 -3.92
C GLY A 114 -26.02 27.42 -3.46
N LYS A 115 -25.58 28.20 -2.46
CA LYS A 115 -24.24 28.12 -1.86
C LYS A 115 -23.93 26.68 -1.45
N LEU A 116 -22.71 26.25 -1.81
CA LEU A 116 -22.15 24.96 -1.43
C LEU A 116 -22.39 24.72 0.07
N PRO A 117 -23.04 23.61 0.48
CA PRO A 117 -23.13 23.29 1.89
C PRO A 117 -21.72 23.15 2.45
N PRO A 118 -21.47 23.58 3.70
CA PRO A 118 -20.18 23.41 4.33
C PRO A 118 -19.78 21.92 4.25
N PRO A 119 -18.50 21.62 3.98
CA PRO A 119 -18.04 20.24 3.88
C PRO A 119 -18.50 19.46 5.11
N PRO A 120 -18.98 18.21 4.95
CA PRO A 120 -19.44 17.41 6.08
C PRO A 120 -18.33 17.38 7.14
N PRO A 121 -18.69 17.58 8.42
CA PRO A 121 -17.71 17.58 9.50
C PRO A 121 -16.90 16.29 9.43
N PRO A 122 -15.56 16.35 9.64
CA PRO A 122 -14.70 15.18 9.58
C PRO A 122 -15.30 14.10 10.46
N SER A 123 -15.65 12.95 9.87
CA SER A 123 -16.17 11.87 10.69
C SER A 123 -15.12 11.42 11.67
N TYR A 124 -15.45 11.53 12.95
CA TYR A 124 -14.55 11.14 14.02
C TYR A 124 -14.74 9.66 14.29
N ASP A 125 -13.78 8.84 13.86
CA ASP A 125 -13.65 7.48 14.36
C ASP A 125 -13.39 7.56 15.89
N PRO A 126 -14.30 7.04 16.75
CA PRO A 126 -14.13 7.09 18.20
C PRO A 126 -12.95 6.27 18.72
N ASP A 127 -12.30 5.49 17.86
CA ASP A 127 -11.14 4.65 18.18
C ASP A 127 -9.81 5.42 18.17
N TYR A 128 -9.81 6.69 17.76
CA TYR A 128 -8.61 7.53 17.71
C TYR A 128 -8.48 8.41 18.95
N ILE A 129 -7.39 8.21 19.71
CA ILE A 129 -7.00 9.00 20.87
C ILE A 129 -6.18 10.21 20.41
N GLN A 130 -6.53 11.40 20.90
CA GLN A 130 -5.82 12.64 20.62
C GLN A 130 -4.70 12.86 21.64
N CYS A 131 -3.48 13.11 21.16
CA CYS A 131 -2.35 13.44 22.02
C CYS A 131 -2.52 14.84 22.65
N PRO A 132 -2.40 15.00 23.99
CA PRO A 132 -2.57 16.30 24.64
C PRO A 132 -1.43 17.29 24.36
N TYR A 133 -0.27 16.82 23.87
CA TYR A 133 0.93 17.65 23.65
C TYR A 133 1.08 18.16 22.22
N CYS A 134 0.72 17.36 21.21
CA CYS A 134 0.86 17.73 19.79
C CYS A 134 -0.46 17.70 19.01
N GLN A 135 -1.57 17.36 19.67
CA GLN A 135 -2.93 17.31 19.11
C GLN A 135 -3.12 16.34 17.91
N ARG A 136 -2.09 15.57 17.54
CA ARG A 136 -2.22 14.51 16.55
C ARG A 136 -3.06 13.35 17.11
N ARG A 137 -3.85 12.73 16.23
CA ARG A 137 -4.75 11.61 16.54
C ARG A 137 -4.12 10.29 16.13
N PHE A 138 -4.13 9.31 17.02
CA PHE A 138 -3.54 7.98 16.81
C PHE A 138 -4.53 6.90 17.24
N ASN A 139 -4.39 5.68 16.71
CA ASN A 139 -5.09 4.54 17.30
C ASN A 139 -4.54 4.24 18.72
N GLU A 140 -5.28 3.51 19.55
CA GLU A 140 -4.92 3.19 20.95
C GLU A 140 -3.45 2.75 21.14
N ASN A 141 -3.00 1.72 20.42
CA ASN A 141 -1.62 1.21 20.53
C ASN A 141 -0.54 2.18 20.01
N ALA A 142 -0.86 3.03 19.04
CA ALA A 142 0.06 4.08 18.59
C ALA A 142 0.04 5.27 19.54
N ALA A 143 -1.11 5.59 20.14
CA ALA A 143 -1.27 6.64 21.13
C ALA A 143 -0.46 6.32 22.39
N ASP A 144 -0.48 5.08 22.88
CA ASP A 144 0.31 4.66 24.05
C ASP A 144 1.82 4.93 23.87
N ARG A 145 2.36 4.57 22.71
CA ARG A 145 3.76 4.82 22.38
C ARG A 145 4.04 6.30 22.07
N HIS A 146 3.09 6.97 21.42
CA HIS A 146 3.25 8.36 21.00
C HIS A 146 3.16 9.33 22.18
N ILE A 147 2.20 9.17 23.09
CA ILE A 147 1.94 10.11 24.19
C ILE A 147 3.16 10.20 25.12
N ASN A 148 3.78 9.06 25.45
CA ASN A 148 4.98 9.03 26.29
C ASN A 148 6.16 9.78 25.66
N PHE A 149 6.48 9.48 24.40
CA PHE A 149 7.52 10.21 23.66
C PHE A 149 7.19 11.69 23.50
N CYS A 150 5.92 12.00 23.18
CA CYS A 150 5.49 13.36 22.92
C CYS A 150 5.48 14.22 24.20
N LYS A 151 5.18 13.63 25.36
CA LYS A 151 5.34 14.26 26.68
C LYS A 151 6.78 14.67 26.93
N GLU A 152 7.72 13.75 26.74
CA GLU A 152 9.15 14.00 26.94
C GLU A 152 9.69 15.03 25.94
N GLN A 153 9.30 14.89 24.66
CA GLN A 153 9.70 15.83 23.63
C GLN A 153 9.17 17.22 23.97
N ALA A 154 7.88 17.36 24.31
CA ALA A 154 7.25 18.62 24.70
C ALA A 154 7.95 19.30 25.88
N ALA A 155 8.33 18.51 26.91
CA ALA A 155 9.12 19.00 28.04
C ALA A 155 10.53 19.47 27.65
N ARG A 156 11.13 18.90 26.60
CA ARG A 156 12.45 19.36 26.09
C ARG A 156 12.34 20.58 25.19
N ILE A 157 11.34 20.65 24.30
CA ILE A 157 11.20 21.78 23.36
C ILE A 157 10.81 23.09 24.06
N THR A 158 9.99 23.04 25.12
CA THR A 158 9.69 24.26 25.91
C THR A 158 10.95 24.86 26.54
N ASN A 159 11.95 24.03 26.88
CA ASN A 159 13.21 24.48 27.46
C ASN A 159 14.27 24.87 26.42
N LYS A 160 14.20 24.33 25.20
CA LYS A 160 15.17 24.63 24.11
C LYS A 160 14.94 25.99 23.44
N GLY A 161 13.75 26.58 23.59
CA GLY A 161 13.44 27.93 23.11
C GLY A 161 14.28 29.05 23.77
N LYS A 162 14.87 28.81 24.94
CA LYS A 162 15.74 29.80 25.64
C LYS A 162 17.22 29.71 25.30
N LEU A 163 17.69 28.67 24.60
CA LEU A 163 19.12 28.45 24.31
C LEU A 163 19.48 28.51 22.81
N ALA A 164 18.51 28.79 21.93
CA ALA A 164 18.72 28.79 20.47
C ALA A 164 18.67 30.20 19.83
N ALA A 165 18.81 31.27 20.62
CA ALA A 165 18.92 32.63 20.10
C ALA A 165 20.35 32.99 19.63
N ASP A 166 21.38 32.28 20.10
CA ASP A 166 22.78 32.49 19.71
C ASP A 166 23.38 31.22 19.09
N THR A 167 23.12 30.99 17.81
CA THR A 167 24.06 30.28 16.90
C THR A 167 23.57 30.44 15.47
N LYS A 168 23.72 31.66 14.94
CA LYS A 168 23.70 31.92 13.50
C LYS A 168 24.98 31.31 12.91
N GLY A 169 24.91 30.04 12.49
CA GLY A 169 26.01 29.32 11.86
C GLY A 169 25.54 28.61 10.58
N LYS A 170 25.87 29.21 9.44
CA LYS A 170 25.55 28.76 8.08
C LYS A 170 26.11 27.36 7.82
N LEU A 171 25.25 26.40 7.45
CA LEU A 171 25.68 25.08 6.97
C LEU A 171 26.29 25.21 5.55
N PRO A 172 27.51 24.71 5.29
CA PRO A 172 28.05 24.70 3.93
C PRO A 172 27.43 23.58 3.09
N THR A 173 27.16 23.91 1.83
CA THR A 173 26.65 23.04 0.76
C THR A 173 27.52 21.79 0.60
N ARG A 174 26.88 20.62 0.51
CA ARG A 174 27.53 19.33 0.20
C ARG A 174 27.84 19.28 -1.30
N THR A 175 29.12 19.30 -1.65
CA THR A 175 29.63 19.12 -3.02
C THR A 175 29.28 17.72 -3.52
N GLN A 176 28.73 17.66 -4.73
CA GLN A 176 28.39 16.45 -5.47
C GLN A 176 29.62 16.07 -6.30
N VAL A 177 30.14 14.86 -6.11
CA VAL A 177 31.24 14.32 -6.92
C VAL A 177 30.61 13.64 -8.12
N ASN A 178 30.82 14.19 -9.32
CA ASN A 178 30.43 13.55 -10.57
C ASN A 178 31.48 12.47 -10.92
N TYR A 179 30.98 11.36 -11.45
CA TYR A 179 31.75 10.23 -11.99
C TYR A 179 32.58 10.62 -13.21
#